data_AF-U2TFF1-F1
#
_entry.id   AF-U2TFF1-F1
#
_cell.length_a   1.000
_cell.length_b   1.000
_cell.length_c   1.000
_cell.angle_alpha   90.00
_cell.angle_beta   90.00
_cell.angle_gamma   90.00
#
_symmetry.space_group_name_H-M   'P 1'
#
loop_
_entity.id
_entity.type
_entity.pdbx_description
1 polymer ?
#
loop_
_entity_poly.entity_id
_entity_poly.type
_entity_poly.pdbx_seq_one_letter_code
_entity_poly.pdbx_strand_id
1 'polypeptide(L)'
;MKMNVVMVGNEPLHIESCRYHKQFVLLKFREYPTREDAMHLNGRLLTIARDEVTPLDEGEYYTFDIIGLTVFDLDGNELGRVDNILRTGSNDVYQVHSKDGKEVLIPALKSVVKAIDIAQGKMIVDLLEETEDAR
;
A
#
# COMPACT_ATOMS: atom_id res chain seq x y z
N MET A 1 13.88 -4.42 11.48
CA MET A 1 14.05 -4.19 10.03
C MET A 1 15.53 -4.00 9.74
N LYS A 2 16.18 -4.96 9.05
CA LYS A 2 17.58 -4.84 8.59
C LYS A 2 17.57 -4.44 7.12
N MET A 3 17.16 -3.22 6.82
CA MET A 3 17.22 -2.69 5.46
C MET A 3 18.60 -2.08 5.28
N ASN A 4 19.50 -2.83 4.65
CA ASN A 4 20.90 -2.44 4.48
C ASN A 4 21.16 -1.85 3.09
N VAL A 5 20.26 -2.05 2.14
CA VAL A 5 20.34 -1.58 0.76
C VAL A 5 18.98 -1.00 0.36
N VAL A 6 19.02 0.07 -0.42
CA VAL A 6 17.86 0.66 -1.11
C VAL A 6 18.28 0.99 -2.53
N MET A 7 17.32 1.18 -3.41
CA MET A 7 17.55 1.50 -4.82
C MET A 7 17.14 2.94 -5.10
N VAL A 8 17.91 3.63 -5.94
CA VAL A 8 17.55 4.90 -6.56
C VAL A 8 17.52 4.71 -8.07
N GLY A 9 16.33 4.46 -8.62
CA GLY A 9 16.22 3.90 -9.97
C GLY A 9 16.81 2.48 -9.99
N ASN A 10 17.88 2.28 -10.76
CA ASN A 10 18.58 0.98 -10.85
C ASN A 10 19.91 0.95 -10.07
N GLU A 11 20.20 2.00 -9.30
CA GLU A 11 21.45 2.11 -8.53
C GLU A 11 21.25 1.65 -7.07
N PRO A 12 22.00 0.63 -6.60
CA PRO A 12 21.94 0.18 -5.21
C PRO A 12 22.77 1.07 -4.29
N LEU A 13 22.15 1.56 -3.22
CA LEU A 13 22.78 2.37 -2.18
C LEU A 13 22.76 1.66 -0.84
N HIS A 14 23.92 1.62 -0.16
CA HIS A 14 24.07 0.92 1.10
C HIS A 14 23.87 1.89 2.27
N ILE A 15 22.91 1.57 3.14
CA ILE A 15 22.63 2.36 4.35
C ILE A 15 23.76 2.14 5.35
N GLU A 16 24.52 3.19 5.63
CA GLU A 16 25.56 3.22 6.66
C GLU A 16 24.94 3.48 8.04
N SER A 17 23.93 4.35 8.12
CA SER A 17 23.20 4.62 9.36
C SER A 17 21.78 5.14 9.08
N CYS A 18 20.86 4.88 10.00
CA CYS A 18 19.49 5.35 9.98
C CYS A 18 19.11 5.89 11.36
N ARG A 19 18.49 7.07 11.42
CA ARG A 19 17.94 7.62 12.66
C ARG A 19 16.70 8.46 12.42
N TYR A 20 15.78 8.45 13.37
CA TYR A 20 14.63 9.34 13.37
C TYR A 20 15.02 10.71 13.94
N HIS A 21 14.55 11.78 13.30
CA HIS A 21 14.70 13.15 13.80
C HIS A 21 13.42 13.95 13.55
N LYS A 22 12.65 14.18 14.63
CA LYS A 22 11.28 14.74 14.55
C LYS A 22 10.44 13.90 13.60
N GLN A 23 9.77 14.50 12.62
CA GLN A 23 8.96 13.79 11.61
C GLN A 23 9.78 13.15 10.47
N PHE A 24 11.12 13.28 10.47
CA PHE A 24 11.96 12.82 9.38
C PHE A 24 12.75 11.56 9.73
N VAL A 25 13.00 10.74 8.70
CA VAL A 25 14.00 9.67 8.74
C VAL A 25 15.26 10.18 8.06
N LEU A 26 16.38 10.14 8.78
CA LEU A 26 17.68 10.53 8.27
C LEU A 26 18.48 9.26 7.94
N LEU A 27 18.84 9.12 6.67
CA LEU A 27 19.67 8.03 6.16
C LEU A 27 21.04 8.57 5.77
N LYS A 28 22.09 7.79 6.05
CA LYS A 28 23.44 8.00 5.51
C LYS A 28 23.76 6.85 4.58
N PHE A 29 24.21 7.16 3.37
CA PHE A 29 24.61 6.16 2.38
C PHE A 29 26.13 6.12 2.23
N ARG A 30 26.70 4.94 2.00
CA ARG A 30 28.15 4.78 1.82
C ARG A 30 28.64 5.45 0.53
N GLU A 31 27.82 5.41 -0.50
CA GLU A 31 28.09 5.93 -1.85
C GLU A 31 28.04 7.46 -1.90
N TYR A 32 27.33 8.10 -0.96
CA TYR A 32 27.16 9.55 -0.87
C TYR A 32 27.62 10.04 0.52
N PRO A 33 28.93 10.05 0.78
CA PRO A 33 29.47 10.32 2.11
C PRO A 33 29.41 11.80 2.51
N THR A 34 29.28 12.71 1.53
CA THR A 34 29.21 14.16 1.77
C THR A 34 27.81 14.71 1.55
N ARG A 35 27.57 15.92 2.07
CA ARG A 35 26.31 16.64 1.88
C ARG A 35 26.07 16.95 0.41
N GLU A 36 27.12 17.41 -0.27
CA GLU A 36 27.11 17.78 -1.68
C GLU A 36 26.76 16.57 -2.56
N ASP A 37 27.36 15.41 -2.27
CA ASP A 37 27.05 14.17 -2.98
C ASP A 37 25.56 13.80 -2.78
N ALA A 38 25.08 13.81 -1.53
CA ALA A 38 23.70 13.46 -1.21
C ALA A 38 22.66 14.40 -1.85
N MET A 39 23.01 15.65 -2.18
CA MET A 39 22.10 16.57 -2.87
C MET A 39 21.67 16.07 -4.26
N HIS A 40 22.46 15.22 -4.91
CA HIS A 40 22.10 14.59 -6.19
C HIS A 40 20.91 13.61 -6.08
N LEU A 41 20.59 13.18 -4.85
CA LEU A 41 19.45 12.30 -4.58
C LEU A 41 18.14 13.07 -4.35
N ASN A 42 18.17 14.39 -4.27
CA ASN A 42 16.97 15.17 -4.01
C ASN A 42 15.89 14.97 -5.09
N GLY A 43 14.65 14.71 -4.64
CA GLY A 43 13.52 14.45 -5.52
C GLY A 43 13.52 13.06 -6.17
N ARG A 44 14.53 12.21 -5.89
CA ARG A 44 14.56 10.84 -6.38
C ARG A 44 13.73 9.93 -5.47
N LEU A 45 13.13 8.91 -6.06
CA LEU A 45 12.39 7.88 -5.32
C LEU A 45 13.39 6.85 -4.76
N LEU A 46 13.27 6.57 -3.47
CA LEU A 46 13.92 5.44 -2.82
C LEU A 46 12.99 4.24 -2.89
N THR A 47 13.48 3.13 -3.45
CA THR A 47 12.74 1.87 -3.56
C THR A 47 13.51 0.73 -2.91
N ILE A 48 12.83 -0.36 -2.61
CA ILE A 48 13.43 -1.61 -2.13
C ILE A 48 12.95 -2.73 -3.04
N ALA A 49 13.72 -3.81 -3.11
CA ALA A 49 13.27 -4.99 -3.84
C ALA A 49 12.07 -5.63 -3.13
N ARG A 50 11.14 -6.20 -3.89
CA ARG A 50 9.87 -6.72 -3.34
C ARG A 50 10.09 -7.91 -2.38
N ASP A 51 11.17 -8.66 -2.58
CA ASP A 51 11.61 -9.77 -1.74
C ASP A 51 12.33 -9.34 -0.46
N GLU A 52 12.75 -8.08 -0.36
CA GLU A 52 13.33 -7.48 0.87
C GLU A 52 12.27 -6.84 1.78
N VAL A 53 11.02 -6.86 1.34
CA VAL A 53 9.90 -6.35 2.12
C VAL A 53 9.71 -7.22 3.37
N THR A 54 9.35 -6.59 4.49
CA THR A 54 9.19 -7.31 5.76
C THR A 54 8.00 -8.27 5.67
N PRO A 55 8.13 -9.53 6.14
CA PRO A 55 6.98 -10.42 6.22
C PRO A 55 5.91 -9.79 7.11
N LEU A 56 4.66 -9.86 6.65
CA LEU A 56 3.50 -9.33 7.35
C LEU A 56 2.86 -10.42 8.20
N ASP A 57 2.17 -10.00 9.26
CA ASP A 57 1.34 -10.92 10.05
C ASP A 57 0.09 -11.32 9.25
N GLU A 58 -0.61 -12.36 9.69
CA GLU A 58 -1.81 -12.84 9.02
C GLU A 58 -2.90 -11.76 9.00
N GLY A 59 -3.37 -11.41 7.79
CA GLY A 59 -4.38 -10.39 7.58
C GLY A 59 -3.84 -8.97 7.43
N GLU A 60 -2.51 -8.78 7.48
CA GLU A 60 -1.86 -7.54 7.08
C GLU A 60 -1.46 -7.60 5.60
N TYR A 61 -1.63 -6.48 4.90
CA TYR A 61 -1.27 -6.37 3.48
C TYR A 61 -0.59 -5.04 3.20
N TYR A 62 0.37 -5.03 2.28
CA TYR A 62 0.93 -3.77 1.80
C TYR A 62 -0.05 -3.06 0.89
N THR A 63 -0.10 -1.73 0.97
CA THR A 63 -0.98 -0.92 0.13
C THR A 63 -0.75 -1.14 -1.37
N PHE A 64 0.50 -1.38 -1.77
CA PHE A 64 0.86 -1.65 -3.17
C PHE A 64 0.42 -3.05 -3.65
N ASP A 65 0.12 -3.98 -2.74
CA ASP A 65 -0.44 -5.28 -3.08
C ASP A 65 -1.97 -5.19 -3.24
N ILE A 66 -2.60 -4.26 -2.52
CA ILE A 66 -4.05 -4.03 -2.53
C ILE A 66 -4.49 -3.15 -3.72
N ILE A 67 -3.71 -2.12 -4.05
CA ILE A 67 -3.99 -1.27 -5.21
C ILE A 67 -3.90 -2.13 -6.47
N GLY A 68 -4.96 -2.10 -7.27
CA GLY A 68 -5.08 -2.85 -8.50
C GLY A 68 -5.74 -4.21 -8.36
N LEU A 69 -6.20 -4.63 -7.17
CA LEU A 69 -7.04 -5.82 -7.03
C LEU A 69 -8.43 -5.58 -7.63
N THR A 70 -8.97 -6.60 -8.30
CA THR A 70 -10.36 -6.61 -8.75
C THR A 70 -11.26 -7.08 -7.62
N VAL A 71 -12.31 -6.31 -7.33
CA VAL A 71 -13.22 -6.53 -6.21
C VAL A 71 -14.49 -7.19 -6.70
N PHE A 72 -14.93 -8.21 -5.96
CA PHE A 72 -16.16 -8.95 -6.21
C PHE A 72 -17.02 -9.02 -4.96
N ASP A 73 -18.33 -9.06 -5.14
CA ASP A 73 -19.26 -9.39 -4.05
C ASP A 73 -19.32 -10.92 -3.79
N LEU A 74 -20.17 -11.34 -2.85
CA LEU A 74 -20.37 -12.74 -2.49
C LEU A 74 -20.99 -13.58 -3.60
N ASP A 75 -21.75 -12.96 -4.50
CA ASP A 75 -22.39 -13.62 -5.66
C ASP A 75 -21.43 -13.74 -6.86
N GLY A 76 -20.25 -13.12 -6.76
CA GLY A 76 -19.22 -13.14 -7.79
C GLY A 76 -19.36 -12.04 -8.84
N ASN A 77 -20.19 -11.02 -8.62
CA ASN A 77 -20.28 -9.87 -9.50
C ASN A 77 -19.06 -8.97 -9.29
N GLU A 78 -18.48 -8.49 -10.39
CA GLU A 78 -17.35 -7.54 -10.35
C GLU A 78 -17.87 -6.15 -9.99
N LEU A 79 -17.37 -5.59 -8.88
CA LEU A 79 -17.69 -4.23 -8.43
C LEU A 79 -16.75 -3.20 -9.08
N GLY A 80 -15.51 -3.61 -9.36
CA GLY A 80 -14.51 -2.76 -9.99
C GLY A 80 -13.09 -3.10 -9.55
N ARG A 81 -12.20 -2.11 -9.62
CA ARG A 81 -10.79 -2.26 -9.25
C ARG A 81 -10.41 -1.25 -8.18
N VAL A 82 -9.64 -1.68 -7.18
CA VAL A 82 -9.08 -0.75 -6.19
C VAL A 82 -8.07 0.15 -6.89
N ASP A 83 -8.26 1.46 -6.84
CA ASP A 83 -7.32 2.43 -7.41
C ASP A 83 -6.61 3.28 -6.35
N ASN A 84 -7.19 3.37 -5.16
CA ASN A 84 -6.65 4.15 -4.06
C ASN A 84 -7.09 3.60 -2.70
N ILE A 85 -6.36 4.00 -1.65
CA ILE A 85 -6.64 3.65 -0.26
C ILE A 85 -6.69 4.95 0.55
N LEU A 86 -7.88 5.28 1.02
CA LEU A 86 -8.11 6.45 1.85
C LEU A 86 -7.79 6.10 3.30
N ARG A 87 -6.75 6.72 3.85
CA ARG A 87 -6.44 6.61 5.27
C ARG A 87 -7.40 7.50 6.06
N THR A 88 -8.37 6.88 6.73
CA THR A 88 -9.22 7.59 7.69
C THR A 88 -8.62 7.53 9.08
N GLY A 89 -9.10 8.35 10.01
CA GLY A 89 -8.60 8.35 11.39
C GLY A 89 -8.88 7.06 12.17
N SER A 90 -9.70 6.14 11.64
CA SER A 90 -10.08 4.89 12.32
C SER A 90 -9.73 3.65 11.51
N ASN A 91 -10.17 3.57 10.25
CA ASN A 91 -9.90 2.42 9.37
C ASN A 91 -9.60 2.90 7.96
N ASP A 92 -8.74 2.18 7.24
CA ASP A 92 -8.55 2.46 5.82
C ASP A 92 -9.83 2.14 5.03
N VAL A 93 -10.06 2.88 3.94
CA VAL A 93 -11.18 2.67 3.02
C VAL A 93 -10.61 2.46 1.62
N TYR A 94 -10.95 1.35 0.99
CA TYR A 94 -10.60 1.08 -0.40
C TYR A 94 -11.55 1.84 -1.31
N GLN A 95 -10.98 2.66 -2.18
CA GLN A 95 -11.69 3.36 -3.25
C GLN A 95 -11.67 2.43 -4.48
N VAL A 96 -12.86 2.06 -4.95
CA VAL A 96 -13.03 1.08 -6.02
C VAL A 96 -13.80 1.74 -7.15
N HIS A 97 -13.23 1.70 -8.36
CA HIS A 97 -13.89 2.21 -9.55
C HIS A 97 -14.32 1.06 -10.46
N SER A 98 -15.61 1.06 -10.82
CA SER A 98 -16.14 0.16 -11.84
C SER A 98 -15.71 0.59 -13.24
N LYS A 99 -15.83 -0.31 -14.22
CA LYS A 99 -15.55 0.01 -15.63
C LYS A 99 -16.43 1.14 -16.19
N ASP A 100 -17.61 1.33 -15.61
CA ASP A 100 -18.56 2.39 -15.98
C ASP A 100 -18.30 3.71 -15.24
N GLY A 101 -17.21 3.79 -14.46
CA GLY A 101 -16.81 5.00 -13.72
C GLY A 101 -17.59 5.24 -12.43
N LYS A 102 -18.39 4.26 -11.96
CA LYS A 102 -19.03 4.35 -10.64
C LYS A 102 -18.00 4.09 -9.55
N GLU A 103 -18.06 4.87 -8.49
CA GLU A 103 -17.23 4.72 -7.30
C GLU A 103 -17.96 3.90 -6.23
N VAL A 104 -17.23 3.00 -5.57
CA VAL A 104 -17.67 2.25 -4.39
C VAL A 104 -16.59 2.39 -3.32
N LEU A 105 -16.99 2.78 -2.11
CA LEU A 105 -16.11 2.91 -0.96
C LEU A 105 -16.27 1.70 -0.06
N ILE A 106 -15.19 0.98 0.18
CA ILE A 106 -15.20 -0.29 0.91
C ILE A 106 -14.34 -0.14 2.17
N PRO A 107 -14.94 -0.15 3.37
CA PRO A 107 -14.18 -0.17 4.61
C PRO A 107 -13.28 -1.41 4.68
N ALA A 108 -12.00 -1.23 5.02
CA ALA A 108 -11.04 -2.31 5.21
C ALA A 108 -11.26 -3.04 6.56
N LEU A 109 -12.50 -3.48 6.80
CA LEU A 109 -12.94 -4.18 7.99
C LEU A 109 -13.07 -5.67 7.71
N LYS A 110 -12.68 -6.53 8.66
CA LYS A 110 -12.86 -8.00 8.54
C LYS A 110 -14.32 -8.42 8.36
N SER A 111 -15.27 -7.60 8.80
CA SER A 111 -16.70 -7.83 8.59
C SER A 111 -17.14 -7.61 7.15
N VAL A 112 -16.43 -6.76 6.40
CA VAL A 112 -16.73 -6.39 5.01
C VAL A 112 -15.84 -7.16 4.04
N VAL A 113 -14.52 -7.13 4.24
CA VAL A 113 -13.54 -7.80 3.39
C VAL A 113 -13.38 -9.24 3.86
N LYS A 114 -13.92 -10.19 3.09
CA LYS A 114 -13.96 -11.61 3.47
C LYS A 114 -12.73 -12.36 3.01
N ALA A 115 -12.16 -11.98 1.86
CA ALA A 115 -10.96 -12.60 1.34
C ALA A 115 -10.15 -11.63 0.49
N ILE A 116 -8.83 -11.75 0.56
CA ILE A 116 -7.87 -11.08 -0.32
C ILE A 116 -6.94 -12.18 -0.87
N ASP A 117 -6.90 -12.30 -2.19
CA ASP A 117 -5.99 -13.20 -2.91
C ASP A 117 -5.08 -12.35 -3.79
N ILE A 118 -3.88 -12.08 -3.28
CA ILE A 118 -2.85 -11.28 -3.99
C ILE A 118 -2.35 -12.01 -5.23
N ALA A 119 -2.28 -13.34 -5.21
CA ALA A 119 -1.76 -14.12 -6.33
C ALA A 119 -2.72 -14.07 -7.53
N GLN A 120 -4.03 -14.10 -7.28
CA GLN A 120 -5.06 -13.97 -8.31
C GLN A 120 -5.46 -12.54 -8.61
N GLY A 121 -4.99 -11.57 -7.82
CA GLY A 121 -5.36 -10.16 -7.97
C GLY A 121 -6.82 -9.89 -7.61
N LYS A 122 -7.38 -10.62 -6.63
CA LYS A 122 -8.80 -10.64 -6.29
C LYS A 122 -9.07 -10.23 -4.83
N MET A 123 -10.16 -9.51 -4.62
CA MET A 123 -10.74 -9.24 -3.30
C MET A 123 -12.21 -9.62 -3.29
N ILE A 124 -12.68 -10.27 -2.23
CA ILE A 124 -14.10 -10.62 -2.03
C ILE A 124 -14.63 -9.81 -0.85
N VAL A 125 -15.75 -9.13 -1.08
CA VAL A 125 -16.40 -8.28 -0.09
C VAL A 125 -17.85 -8.69 0.11
N ASP A 126 -18.34 -8.36 1.29
CA ASP A 126 -19.73 -8.48 1.70
C ASP A 126 -20.14 -7.09 2.16
N LEU A 127 -20.58 -6.31 1.18
CA LEU A 127 -21.26 -5.06 1.44
C LEU A 127 -22.67 -5.49 1.84
N LEU A 128 -22.91 -5.65 3.14
CA LEU A 128 -24.27 -5.81 3.66
C LEU A 128 -25.12 -4.76 2.94
N GLU A 129 -26.16 -5.21 2.24
CA GLU A 129 -27.14 -4.30 1.63
C GLU A 129 -27.48 -3.24 2.66
N GLU A 130 -27.47 -1.97 2.24
CA GLU A 130 -28.00 -0.89 3.04
C GLU A 130 -29.32 -1.38 3.65
N THR A 131 -29.33 -1.63 4.97
CA THR A 131 -30.58 -1.59 5.69
C THR A 131 -31.08 -0.18 5.42
N GLU A 132 -32.18 -0.09 4.67
CA GLU A 132 -33.02 1.09 4.55
C GLU A 132 -33.42 1.55 5.96
N ASP A 133 -32.51 2.14 6.70
CA ASP A 133 -32.80 2.75 7.99
C ASP A 133 -33.23 4.20 7.73
N ALA A 134 -34.50 4.29 7.32
CA ALA A 134 -35.51 5.15 7.91
C ALA A 134 -35.02 6.51 8.47
N ARG A 135 -35.14 7.58 7.66
CA ARG A 135 -36.13 8.66 7.83
C ARG A 135 -35.88 9.86 6.92
#